data_AF-A0A194PGD5-F1
#
_entry.id   AF-A0A194PGD5-F1
#
_cell.length_a   1.000
_cell.length_b   1.000
_cell.length_c   1.000
_cell.angle_alpha   90.00
_cell.angle_beta   90.00
_cell.angle_gamma   90.00
#
_symmetry.space_group_name_H-M   'P 1'
#
loop_
_entity.id
_entity.type
_entity.pdbx_description
1 polymer ?
#
loop_
_entity_poly.entity_id
_entity_poly.type
_entity_poly.pdbx_seq_one_letter_code
_entity_poly.pdbx_strand_id
1 'polypeptide(L)'
;MIARLCLRRNLNGVVMRCYNQGSVQNLGSGSSTSTASEIKSDVPGLSAAVILPAAEPVGPGVDPSKNGPYKVPEYFCYDNTSFFEAEIEMAKFRLPQPSAVKK
;
A
#
# COMPACT_ATOMS: atom_id res chain seq x y z
N MET A 1 24.14 -55.18 -10.45
CA MET A 1 23.29 -54.37 -11.35
C MET A 1 22.06 -53.93 -10.58
N ILE A 2 21.81 -52.63 -10.43
CA ILE A 2 20.48 -51.99 -10.31
C ILE A 2 20.73 -50.49 -10.53
N ALA A 3 20.11 -49.96 -11.59
CA ALA A 3 20.34 -48.62 -12.11
C ALA A 3 19.69 -47.55 -11.22
N ARG A 4 20.39 -46.42 -11.01
CA ARG A 4 19.82 -45.22 -10.38
C ARG A 4 18.92 -44.54 -11.41
N LEU A 5 17.62 -44.52 -11.13
CA LEU A 5 16.61 -43.83 -11.92
C LEU A 5 16.93 -42.33 -11.96
N CYS A 6 16.98 -41.78 -13.17
CA CYS A 6 17.34 -40.41 -13.46
C CYS A 6 16.27 -39.44 -12.89
N LEU A 7 16.67 -38.50 -12.03
CA LEU A 7 15.83 -37.36 -11.65
C LEU A 7 15.61 -36.48 -12.89
N ARG A 8 14.42 -36.58 -13.52
CA ARG A 8 13.96 -35.60 -14.51
C ARG A 8 13.71 -34.26 -13.80
N ARG A 9 14.63 -33.31 -13.96
CA ARG A 9 14.38 -31.90 -13.61
C ARG A 9 13.42 -31.33 -14.65
N ASN A 10 12.19 -31.04 -14.22
CA ASN A 10 11.19 -30.35 -15.02
C ASN A 10 11.48 -28.84 -14.94
N LEU A 11 12.35 -28.35 -15.83
CA LEU A 11 12.63 -26.91 -15.98
C LEU A 11 11.62 -26.33 -16.97
N ASN A 12 10.35 -26.23 -16.56
CA ASN A 12 9.33 -25.54 -17.34
C ASN A 12 8.73 -24.43 -16.48
N GLY A 13 9.02 -23.17 -16.85
CA GLY A 13 8.20 -22.03 -16.43
C GLY A 13 8.91 -20.87 -15.75
N VAL A 14 10.08 -20.42 -16.23
CA VAL A 14 10.45 -19.01 -16.02
C VAL A 14 9.85 -18.20 -17.16
N VAL A 15 8.56 -17.85 -17.04
CA VAL A 15 7.99 -16.79 -17.86
C VAL A 15 8.53 -15.47 -17.28
N MET A 16 9.57 -14.93 -17.91
CA MET A 16 10.01 -13.56 -17.69
C MET A 16 8.82 -12.63 -17.92
N ARG A 17 8.30 -12.02 -16.84
CA ARG A 17 7.35 -10.91 -16.98
C ARG A 17 8.10 -9.72 -17.57
N CYS A 18 7.98 -9.51 -18.87
CA CYS A 18 8.43 -8.27 -19.50
C CYS A 18 7.56 -7.12 -18.95
N TYR A 19 8.18 -6.25 -18.16
CA TYR A 19 7.55 -5.02 -17.69
C TYR A 19 7.42 -4.05 -18.87
N ASN A 20 6.20 -3.72 -19.28
CA ASN A 20 5.95 -2.67 -20.26
C ASN A 20 5.93 -1.33 -19.51
N GLN A 21 7.04 -0.58 -19.54
CA GLN A 21 7.06 0.79 -19.05
C GLN A 21 6.33 1.65 -20.07
N GLY A 22 5.07 1.97 -19.81
CA GLY A 22 4.33 2.97 -20.59
C GLY A 22 5.01 4.33 -20.44
N SER A 23 5.57 4.83 -21.54
CA SER A 23 5.99 6.22 -21.67
C SER A 23 4.76 7.11 -21.90
N VAL A 24 4.87 8.36 -21.46
CA VAL A 24 3.90 9.48 -21.59
C VAL A 24 2.90 9.63 -20.45
N GLN A 25 3.32 10.34 -19.38
CA GLN A 25 2.40 11.09 -18.54
C GLN A 25 2.01 12.36 -19.28
N ASN A 26 0.77 12.42 -19.77
CA ASN A 26 0.19 13.64 -20.29
C ASN A 26 -0.16 14.53 -19.09
N LEU A 27 0.49 15.69 -18.95
CA LEU A 27 0.15 16.70 -17.94
C LEU A 27 -1.21 17.30 -18.29
N GLY A 28 -2.27 16.63 -17.88
CA GLY A 28 -3.62 17.18 -17.83
C GLY A 28 -3.72 18.16 -16.67
N SER A 29 -3.88 19.44 -17.00
CA SER A 29 -4.28 20.48 -16.04
C SER A 29 -5.75 20.25 -15.67
N GLY A 30 -5.97 19.33 -14.73
CA GLY A 30 -7.27 19.05 -14.13
C GLY A 30 -7.36 19.71 -12.77
N SER A 31 -8.03 20.86 -12.69
CA SER A 31 -8.49 21.42 -11.42
C SER A 31 -9.59 20.51 -10.88
N SER A 32 -9.22 19.47 -10.15
CA SER A 32 -10.17 18.69 -9.38
C SER A 32 -10.30 19.34 -8.01
N THR A 33 -11.26 20.26 -7.87
CA THR A 33 -11.85 20.58 -6.57
C THR A 33 -12.57 19.32 -6.11
N SER A 34 -11.83 18.40 -5.47
CA SER A 34 -12.41 17.23 -4.83
C SER A 34 -13.15 17.73 -3.59
N THR A 35 -14.43 18.02 -3.74
CA THR A 35 -15.35 18.03 -2.60
C THR A 35 -15.19 16.69 -1.91
N ALA A 36 -14.81 16.72 -0.62
CA ALA A 36 -14.66 15.52 0.19
C ALA A 36 -16.02 14.81 0.22
N SER A 37 -16.19 13.81 -0.65
CA SER A 37 -17.34 12.93 -0.62
C SER A 37 -17.26 12.14 0.67
N GLU A 38 -18.31 12.22 1.49
CA GLU A 38 -18.46 11.44 2.70
C GLU A 38 -18.51 9.96 2.33
N ILE A 39 -17.34 9.29 2.39
CA ILE A 39 -17.25 7.85 2.17
C ILE A 39 -17.83 7.18 3.42
N LYS A 40 -19.08 6.72 3.33
CA LYS A 40 -19.67 5.78 4.31
C LYS A 40 -18.94 4.45 4.19
N SER A 41 -17.82 4.36 4.87
CA SER A 41 -17.06 3.13 4.99
C SER A 41 -17.61 2.33 6.17
N ASP A 42 -18.00 1.09 5.90
CA ASP A 42 -18.29 0.09 6.95
C ASP A 42 -17.04 -0.27 7.77
N VAL A 43 -15.86 0.22 7.36
CA VAL A 43 -14.58 -0.03 8.00
C VAL A 43 -14.15 1.25 8.72
N PRO A 44 -14.00 1.23 10.06
CA PRO A 44 -13.40 2.35 10.76
C PRO A 44 -11.99 2.55 10.19
N GLY A 45 -11.68 3.78 9.77
CA GLY A 45 -10.35 4.13 9.26
C GLY A 45 -9.22 3.83 10.26
N LEU A 46 -7.98 4.01 9.82
CA LEU A 46 -6.79 3.75 10.65
C LEU A 46 -6.85 4.52 11.98
N SER A 47 -6.52 3.85 13.08
CA SER A 47 -6.59 4.49 14.39
C SER A 47 -5.41 5.44 14.65
N ALA A 48 -5.51 6.18 15.76
CA ALA A 48 -4.43 7.05 16.24
C ALA A 48 -3.13 6.28 16.59
N ALA A 49 -3.18 4.94 16.70
CA ALA A 49 -1.98 4.12 16.86
C ALA A 49 -1.17 4.01 15.56
N VAL A 50 -1.82 4.18 14.39
CA VAL A 50 -1.18 4.08 13.08
C VAL A 50 -0.77 5.46 12.58
N ILE A 51 -1.64 6.46 12.72
CA ILE A 51 -1.40 7.84 12.24
C ILE A 51 -1.72 8.81 13.36
N LEU A 52 -0.75 9.66 13.70
CA LEU A 52 -1.01 10.75 14.62
C LEU A 52 -1.84 11.84 13.90
N PRO A 53 -3.04 12.18 14.36
CA PRO A 53 -3.82 13.23 13.72
C PRO A 53 -3.11 14.58 13.89
N ALA A 54 -2.62 15.16 12.80
CA ALA A 54 -2.04 16.49 12.82
C ALA A 54 -3.15 17.56 12.83
N ALA A 55 -3.15 18.41 13.85
CA ALA A 55 -4.03 19.57 13.93
C ALA A 55 -3.51 20.76 13.10
N GLU A 56 -2.21 20.78 12.78
CA GLU A 56 -1.50 21.88 12.12
C GLU A 56 -0.83 21.41 10.81
N PRO A 57 -0.56 22.30 9.86
CA PRO A 57 0.13 21.96 8.62
C PRO A 57 1.52 21.36 8.88
N VAL A 58 1.71 20.10 8.47
CA VAL A 58 2.95 19.34 8.69
C VAL A 58 3.79 19.25 7.41
N GLY A 59 5.08 19.55 7.53
CA GLY A 59 6.08 19.42 6.45
C GLY A 59 7.10 20.57 6.38
N PRO A 60 8.20 20.44 5.60
CA PRO A 60 9.15 21.53 5.40
C PRO A 60 8.56 22.60 4.47
N GLY A 61 8.49 23.85 4.93
CA GLY A 61 8.05 24.99 4.10
C GLY A 61 6.54 25.09 3.88
N VAL A 62 5.72 24.46 4.75
CA VAL A 62 4.26 24.69 4.80
C VAL A 62 3.99 26.08 5.38
N ASP A 63 4.28 27.09 4.58
CA ASP A 63 3.70 28.41 4.79
C ASP A 63 2.29 28.32 4.17
N PRO A 64 1.20 28.31 4.96
CA PRO A 64 -0.17 28.06 4.46
C PRO A 64 -0.60 29.05 3.36
N SER A 65 0.12 30.17 3.24
CA SER A 65 -0.15 31.24 2.30
C SER A 65 0.66 31.21 0.99
N LYS A 66 1.71 30.37 0.83
CA LYS A 66 2.70 30.61 -0.25
C LYS A 66 2.91 29.53 -1.31
N ASN A 67 2.85 28.23 -0.99
CA ASN A 67 3.19 27.19 -1.96
C ASN A 67 2.16 26.07 -2.10
N GLY A 68 0.98 26.27 -1.52
CA GLY A 68 -0.04 25.24 -1.37
C GLY A 68 0.40 24.14 -0.38
N PRO A 69 -0.54 23.47 0.28
CA PRO A 69 -0.21 22.35 1.15
C PRO A 69 0.39 21.20 0.32
N TYR A 70 1.38 20.51 0.89
CA TYR A 70 1.86 19.25 0.33
C TYR A 70 0.67 18.29 0.16
N LYS A 71 0.66 17.50 -0.92
CA LYS A 71 -0.51 16.69 -1.29
C LYS A 71 -0.80 15.53 -0.31
N VAL A 72 0.19 15.10 0.47
CA VAL A 72 0.09 13.94 1.38
C VAL A 72 0.70 14.30 2.75
N PRO A 73 0.08 15.20 3.52
CA PRO A 73 0.61 15.64 4.82
C PRO A 73 0.69 14.50 5.84
N GLU A 74 -0.10 13.44 5.67
CA GLU A 74 -0.16 12.28 6.55
C GLU A 74 1.17 11.53 6.60
N TYR A 75 2.01 11.65 5.57
CA TYR A 75 3.35 11.05 5.55
C TYR A 75 4.24 11.50 6.72
N PHE A 76 4.06 12.74 7.19
CA PHE A 76 4.84 13.29 8.29
C PHE A 76 4.32 12.87 9.68
N CYS A 77 3.19 12.17 9.73
CA CYS A 77 2.50 11.80 10.96
C CYS A 77 2.65 10.32 11.34
N TYR A 78 3.52 9.60 10.62
CA TYR A 78 3.85 8.22 10.92
C TYR A 78 4.96 8.13 11.96
N ASP A 79 4.82 7.15 12.85
CA ASP A 79 5.84 6.73 13.81
C ASP A 79 6.57 5.47 13.31
N ASN A 80 7.67 5.12 13.98
CA ASN A 80 8.47 3.93 13.65
C ASN A 80 7.66 2.62 13.71
N THR A 81 6.57 2.60 14.47
CA THR A 81 5.71 1.42 14.67
C THR A 81 4.46 1.43 13.80
N SER A 82 4.15 2.51 13.09
CA SER A 82 2.91 2.66 12.31
C SER A 82 2.67 1.51 11.33
N PHE A 83 3.73 0.99 10.72
CA PHE A 83 3.64 -0.16 9.81
C PHE A 83 3.08 -1.42 10.50
N PHE A 84 3.54 -1.71 11.72
CA PHE A 84 3.13 -2.90 12.45
C PHE A 84 1.71 -2.76 13.01
N GLU A 85 1.36 -1.56 13.50
CA GLU A 85 0.01 -1.28 13.99
C GLU A 85 -1.02 -1.39 12.86
N ALA A 86 -0.70 -0.92 11.66
CA ALA A 86 -1.56 -1.07 10.49
C ALA A 86 -1.82 -2.54 10.15
N GLU A 87 -0.80 -3.40 10.28
CA GLU A 87 -0.96 -4.85 10.07
C GLU A 87 -1.92 -5.46 11.10
N ILE A 88 -1.81 -5.10 12.37
CA ILE A 88 -2.66 -5.61 13.45
C ILE A 88 -4.12 -5.19 13.21
N GLU A 89 -4.35 -3.94 12.83
CA GLU A 89 -5.70 -3.43 12.54
C GLU A 89 -6.32 -4.12 11.33
N MET A 90 -5.54 -4.28 10.25
CA MET A 90 -6.01 -4.93 9.03
C MET A 90 -6.21 -6.44 9.19
N ALA A 91 -5.52 -7.09 10.14
CA ALA A 91 -5.61 -8.55 10.34
C ALA A 91 -7.05 -9.04 10.58
N LYS A 92 -7.90 -8.22 11.21
CA LYS A 92 -9.32 -8.52 11.46
C LYS A 92 -10.14 -8.69 10.19
N PHE A 93 -9.72 -8.03 9.11
CA PHE A 93 -10.41 -8.04 7.81
C PHE A 93 -9.76 -9.02 6.82
N ARG A 94 -8.71 -9.76 7.23
CA ARG A 94 -8.06 -10.76 6.39
C ARG A 94 -8.90 -12.03 6.32
N LEU A 95 -8.81 -12.71 5.18
CA LEU A 95 -9.37 -14.06 5.02
C LEU A 95 -8.58 -15.06 5.88
N PRO A 96 -9.21 -16.16 6.32
CA PRO A 96 -8.52 -17.21 7.06
C PRO A 96 -7.38 -17.81 6.21
N GLN A 97 -6.26 -18.09 6.87
CA GLN A 97 -5.12 -18.70 6.21
C GLN A 97 -5.50 -20.11 5.70
N PRO A 98 -5.12 -20.50 4.48
CA PRO A 98 -5.35 -21.85 4.00
C PRO A 98 -4.60 -22.88 4.87
N SER A 99 -5.24 -24.00 5.16
CA SER A 99 -4.63 -25.10 5.91
C SER A 99 -3.84 -26.03 4.98
N ALA A 100 -2.62 -26.38 5.37
CA ALA A 100 -1.79 -27.36 4.65
C ALA A 100 -2.21 -28.83 4.91
N VAL A 101 -3.18 -29.06 5.80
CA VAL A 101 -3.66 -30.40 6.14
C VAL A 101 -4.39 -30.98 4.93
N LYS A 102 -3.92 -32.13 4.43
CA LYS A 102 -4.64 -32.91 3.42
C LYS A 102 -5.90 -33.47 4.07
N LYS A 103 -7.04 -33.27 3.40
CA LYS A 103 -8.32 -33.86 3.79
C LYS A 103 -8.30 -35.38 3.63
#